data_AF-A0A9X0DN02-F1
#
_entry.id   AF-A0A9X0DN02-F1
#
_cell.length_a   1.000
_cell.length_b   1.000
_cell.length_c   1.000
_cell.angle_alpha   90.00
_cell.angle_beta   90.00
_cell.angle_gamma   90.00
#
_symmetry.space_group_name_H-M   'P 1'
#
loop_
_entity.id
_entity.type
_entity.pdbx_description
1 polymer ?
#
loop_
_entity_poly.entity_id
_entity_poly.type
_entity_poly.pdbx_seq_one_letter_code
_entity_poly.pdbx_strand_id
1 'polypeptide(L)'
;MDKIDRPARLKAVNRMKGLSEVLAPERYLERGNAVLLANQTALNMDPRRDIQYPDWNIRYVNNPGGHGKETPECQEEDAMGFIFSDPELQLDGPGDHWSEYNFCTRIFDETEKAGMNLAETSGCIAEINVSVKTGTMIVKYQDVKADWDPDTDNARLYSSELMYQAWRDACTVHLTRNPGESHVRKLKYVIIDNIINQGTLWTIQDVLVSQGISPVSLLAGKKAKISYSITSGDNNICSDEFKMLLGTANGRTVVRMCADHAQTLGKQVKKIYAWYHYPQERAGALVFELEEVEPPARQSNLPKEKQSKSEKVKSFGKSVMGSITKRL
;
A
#
# COMPACT_ATOMS: atom_id res chain seq x y z
N MET A 1 31.07 11.38 -12.79
CA MET A 1 30.17 11.35 -11.63
C MET A 1 29.86 12.80 -11.28
N ASP A 2 28.83 13.35 -11.91
CA ASP A 2 28.44 14.73 -11.64
C ASP A 2 27.70 14.78 -10.31
N LYS A 3 28.22 15.64 -9.42
CA LYS A 3 27.55 16.01 -8.18
C LYS A 3 26.28 16.76 -8.56
N ILE A 4 25.15 16.06 -8.53
CA ILE A 4 23.83 16.68 -8.46
C ILE A 4 23.89 17.62 -7.25
N ASP A 5 23.64 18.90 -7.50
CA ASP A 5 23.64 19.98 -6.51
C ASP A 5 22.44 19.75 -5.57
N ARG A 6 22.62 18.85 -4.59
CA ARG A 6 21.56 18.47 -3.64
C ARG A 6 21.24 19.70 -2.78
N PRO A 7 19.96 20.11 -2.66
CA PRO A 7 19.58 21.23 -1.81
C PRO A 7 20.12 21.03 -0.38
N ALA A 8 20.75 22.08 0.17
CA ALA A 8 21.38 22.08 1.49
C ALA A 8 20.35 22.00 2.64
N ARG A 9 19.60 20.91 2.77
CA ARG A 9 18.56 20.74 3.80
C ARG A 9 19.05 20.14 5.12
N LEU A 10 20.37 20.10 5.33
CA LEU A 10 21.03 19.51 6.51
C LEU A 10 20.62 20.11 7.87
N LYS A 11 19.81 21.19 7.94
CA LYS A 11 19.49 21.90 9.20
C LYS A 11 18.07 21.77 9.72
N ALA A 12 17.11 21.24 8.95
CA ALA A 12 15.71 21.22 9.36
C ALA A 12 15.20 19.82 9.73
N VAL A 13 16.08 19.00 10.33
CA VAL A 13 15.71 17.71 10.90
C VAL A 13 14.98 17.90 12.23
N ASN A 14 13.96 17.09 12.50
CA ASN A 14 13.34 17.04 13.82
C ASN A 14 13.16 15.59 14.29
N ARG A 15 12.96 15.41 15.60
CA ARG A 15 12.75 14.09 16.22
C ARG A 15 11.27 13.68 16.28
N MET A 16 10.37 14.48 15.71
CA MET A 16 8.94 14.16 15.71
C MET A 16 8.66 13.02 14.72
N LYS A 17 7.69 12.17 15.04
CA LYS A 17 7.21 11.10 14.15
C LYS A 17 5.88 11.52 13.49
N GLY A 18 5.51 10.86 12.39
CA GLY A 18 4.22 11.09 11.72
C GLY A 18 4.17 12.42 10.98
N LEU A 19 3.06 13.16 11.11
CA LEU A 19 2.76 14.40 10.38
C LEU A 19 3.81 15.52 10.49
N SER A 20 4.64 15.49 11.53
CA SER A 20 5.70 16.49 11.72
C SER A 20 7.10 15.94 11.45
N GLU A 21 7.26 14.68 11.04
CA GLU A 21 8.59 14.08 10.81
C GLU A 21 9.31 14.77 9.65
N VAL A 22 10.53 15.22 9.93
CA VAL A 22 11.45 15.71 8.90
C VAL A 22 12.84 15.12 9.14
N LEU A 23 13.35 14.43 8.13
CA LEU A 23 14.67 13.80 8.13
C LEU A 23 15.59 14.42 7.07
N ALA A 24 16.88 14.12 7.19
CA ALA A 24 17.83 14.43 6.13
C ALA A 24 17.57 13.55 4.89
N PRO A 25 17.87 14.01 3.67
CA PRO A 25 17.71 13.24 2.44
C PRO A 25 18.32 11.83 2.50
N GLU A 26 19.50 11.69 3.10
CA GLU A 26 20.20 10.40 3.25
C GLU A 26 19.40 9.42 4.11
N ARG A 27 18.69 9.92 5.13
CA ARG A 27 17.83 9.08 5.99
C ARG A 27 16.56 8.62 5.27
N TYR A 28 15.99 9.47 4.42
CA TYR A 28 14.89 9.04 3.55
C TYR A 28 15.38 8.00 2.54
N LEU A 29 16.56 8.17 1.96
CA LEU A 29 17.17 7.18 1.07
C LEU A 29 17.43 5.83 1.76
N GLU A 30 18.05 5.85 2.96
CA GLU A 30 18.28 4.67 3.79
C GLU A 30 16.96 3.93 4.07
N ARG A 31 15.94 4.66 4.50
CA ARG A 31 14.63 4.08 4.80
C ARG A 31 13.95 3.53 3.54
N GLY A 32 14.06 4.24 2.42
CA GLY A 32 13.60 3.79 1.11
C GLY A 32 14.19 2.46 0.68
N ASN A 33 15.51 2.30 0.83
CA ASN A 33 16.19 1.03 0.59
C ASN A 33 15.67 -0.08 1.51
N ALA A 34 15.51 0.22 2.81
CA ALA A 34 15.04 -0.78 3.77
C ALA A 34 13.62 -1.27 3.47
N VAL A 35 12.69 -0.38 3.10
CA VAL A 35 11.30 -0.78 2.80
C VAL A 35 11.19 -1.56 1.49
N LEU A 36 11.98 -1.18 0.47
CA LEU A 36 12.06 -1.94 -0.78
C LEU A 36 12.60 -3.35 -0.55
N LEU A 37 13.68 -3.48 0.22
CA LEU A 37 14.25 -4.78 0.57
C LEU A 37 13.24 -5.64 1.36
N ALA A 38 12.50 -5.05 2.30
CA ALA A 38 11.47 -5.75 3.05
C ALA A 38 10.35 -6.29 2.15
N ASN A 39 9.84 -5.47 1.22
CA ASN A 39 8.81 -5.89 0.27
C ASN A 39 9.33 -6.98 -0.68
N GLN A 40 10.54 -6.84 -1.23
CA GLN A 40 11.17 -7.88 -2.06
C GLN A 40 11.35 -9.20 -1.28
N THR A 41 11.78 -9.11 -0.02
CA THR A 41 11.93 -10.28 0.84
C THR A 41 10.59 -10.99 1.04
N ALA A 42 9.53 -10.24 1.38
CA ALA A 42 8.19 -10.80 1.58
C ALA A 42 7.64 -11.45 0.29
N LEU A 43 7.87 -10.86 -0.88
CA LEU A 43 7.45 -11.40 -2.18
C LEU A 43 8.26 -12.62 -2.63
N ASN A 44 9.49 -12.76 -2.15
CA ASN A 44 10.37 -13.90 -2.48
C ASN A 44 10.28 -15.06 -1.49
N MET A 45 9.55 -14.91 -0.38
CA MET A 45 9.30 -16.00 0.56
C MET A 45 8.48 -17.12 -0.11
N ASP A 46 8.86 -18.37 0.14
CA ASP A 46 8.11 -19.57 -0.28
C ASP A 46 7.78 -20.46 0.95
N PRO A 47 6.50 -20.62 1.33
CA PRO A 47 5.35 -19.88 0.79
C PRO A 47 5.36 -18.41 1.25
N ARG A 48 4.81 -17.52 0.42
CA ARG A 48 4.46 -16.15 0.84
C ARG A 48 3.48 -16.22 2.01
N ARG A 49 3.57 -15.25 2.93
CA ARG A 49 2.70 -15.17 4.11
C ARG A 49 2.29 -13.72 4.35
N ASP A 50 1.02 -13.54 4.68
CA ASP A 50 0.51 -12.27 5.19
C ASP A 50 0.73 -12.17 6.70
N ILE A 51 1.04 -10.96 7.17
CA ILE A 51 1.04 -10.62 8.60
C ILE A 51 -0.42 -10.55 9.05
N GLN A 52 -0.71 -11.22 10.17
CA GLN A 52 -2.03 -11.21 10.76
C GLN A 52 -2.20 -10.01 11.68
N TYR A 53 -3.18 -9.17 11.38
CA TYR A 53 -3.61 -8.06 12.21
C TYR A 53 -5.07 -8.27 12.66
N PRO A 54 -5.49 -7.71 13.81
CA PRO A 54 -6.90 -7.72 14.19
C PRO A 54 -7.75 -6.95 13.17
N ASP A 55 -9.02 -7.33 13.02
CA ASP A 55 -9.95 -6.57 12.19
C ASP A 55 -10.13 -5.15 12.73
N TRP A 56 -10.18 -4.18 11.82
CA TRP A 56 -10.29 -2.76 12.13
C TRP A 56 -11.54 -2.45 12.96
N ASN A 57 -12.63 -3.19 12.74
CA ASN A 57 -13.91 -2.98 13.40
C ASN A 57 -13.88 -3.30 14.91
N ILE A 58 -12.81 -3.91 15.42
CA ILE A 58 -12.63 -4.10 16.86
C ILE A 58 -12.47 -2.74 17.56
N ARG A 59 -11.67 -1.83 16.98
CA ARG A 59 -11.31 -0.54 17.60
C ARG A 59 -11.94 0.67 16.91
N TYR A 60 -12.14 0.58 15.60
CA TYR A 60 -12.58 1.72 14.79
C TYR A 60 -14.01 1.54 14.30
N VAL A 61 -14.64 2.66 13.95
CA VAL A 61 -15.91 2.73 13.24
C VAL A 61 -15.70 3.36 11.87
N ASN A 62 -16.55 3.01 10.91
CA ASN A 62 -16.63 3.69 9.62
C ASN A 62 -17.83 4.64 9.64
N ASN A 63 -17.62 5.94 9.88
CA ASN A 63 -18.68 6.94 9.97
C ASN A 63 -18.21 8.27 9.34
N PRO A 64 -18.93 8.88 8.37
CA PRO A 64 -20.18 8.45 7.72
C PRO A 64 -20.00 7.59 6.45
N GLY A 65 -18.94 6.77 6.37
CA GLY A 65 -18.59 6.05 5.15
C GLY A 65 -19.65 5.07 4.62
N GLY A 66 -19.38 4.45 3.47
CA GLY A 66 -20.33 3.55 2.81
C GLY A 66 -19.90 3.13 1.41
N HIS A 67 -20.80 2.49 0.65
CA HIS A 67 -20.50 1.95 -0.68
C HIS A 67 -21.43 2.52 -1.75
N GLY A 68 -21.00 2.46 -3.01
CA GLY A 68 -21.78 2.99 -4.14
C GLY A 68 -21.89 4.51 -4.09
N LYS A 69 -20.84 5.16 -3.58
CA LYS A 69 -20.73 6.61 -3.56
C LYS A 69 -20.28 7.09 -4.95
N GLU A 70 -20.69 8.31 -5.28
CA GLU A 70 -20.11 9.05 -6.38
C GLU A 70 -18.60 9.24 -6.16
N THR A 71 -17.91 9.68 -7.21
CA THR A 71 -16.50 10.04 -7.16
C THR A 71 -16.25 10.98 -5.99
N PRO A 72 -15.20 10.73 -5.20
CA PRO A 72 -14.84 11.65 -4.14
C PRO A 72 -14.66 13.04 -4.74
N GLU A 73 -15.21 14.08 -4.10
CA GLU A 73 -15.18 15.45 -4.64
C GLU A 73 -13.80 15.78 -5.23
N CYS A 74 -13.78 16.05 -6.53
CA CYS A 74 -12.62 16.49 -7.27
C CYS A 74 -12.97 17.86 -7.85
N GLN A 75 -12.45 18.93 -7.25
CA GLN A 75 -12.51 20.22 -7.93
C GLN A 75 -11.48 20.19 -9.07
N GLU A 76 -11.85 20.72 -10.24
CA GLU A 76 -10.96 20.75 -11.42
C GLU A 76 -9.62 21.45 -11.14
N GLU A 77 -9.59 22.34 -10.15
CA GLU A 77 -8.42 23.13 -9.78
C GLU A 77 -7.53 22.50 -8.70
N ASP A 78 -8.01 21.44 -8.04
CA ASP A 78 -7.32 20.72 -6.96
C ASP A 78 -6.40 19.62 -7.49
N ALA A 79 -5.47 19.14 -6.66
CA ALA A 79 -4.52 18.08 -7.01
C ALA A 79 -5.20 16.83 -7.60
N MET A 80 -6.36 16.44 -7.05
CA MET A 80 -7.15 15.32 -7.54
C MET A 80 -7.73 15.56 -8.94
N GLY A 81 -8.17 16.78 -9.26
CA GLY A 81 -8.60 17.14 -10.61
C GLY A 81 -7.50 16.92 -11.66
N PHE A 82 -6.25 17.26 -11.33
CA PHE A 82 -5.10 16.99 -12.21
C PHE A 82 -4.77 15.51 -12.33
N ILE A 83 -4.85 14.78 -11.21
CA ILE A 83 -4.55 13.34 -11.19
C ILE A 83 -5.57 12.58 -12.05
N PHE A 84 -6.86 12.89 -11.93
CA PHE A 84 -7.90 12.24 -12.72
C PHE A 84 -7.90 12.65 -14.20
N SER A 85 -7.45 13.87 -14.52
CA SER A 85 -7.31 14.33 -15.91
C SER A 85 -5.98 13.94 -16.56
N ASP A 86 -5.05 13.33 -15.82
CA ASP A 86 -3.74 12.94 -16.36
C ASP A 86 -3.86 11.74 -17.31
N PRO A 87 -3.54 11.91 -18.61
CA PRO A 87 -3.70 10.85 -19.61
C PRO A 87 -2.75 9.66 -19.41
N GLU A 88 -1.66 9.80 -18.66
CA GLU A 88 -0.78 8.65 -18.33
C GLU A 88 -1.42 7.71 -17.31
N LEU A 89 -2.24 8.24 -16.40
CA LEU A 89 -2.83 7.45 -15.33
C LEU A 89 -4.07 6.68 -15.77
N GLN A 90 -4.84 7.23 -16.72
CA GLN A 90 -6.07 6.63 -17.25
C GLN A 90 -7.04 6.23 -16.12
N LEU A 91 -7.19 7.10 -15.12
CA LEU A 91 -8.10 6.89 -14.01
C LEU A 91 -9.52 7.23 -14.46
N ASP A 92 -10.44 6.28 -14.31
CA ASP A 92 -11.87 6.56 -14.46
C ASP A 92 -12.34 7.27 -13.18
N GLY A 93 -12.71 8.54 -13.32
CA GLY A 93 -13.12 9.41 -12.22
C GLY A 93 -14.60 9.20 -11.87
N PRO A 94 -15.56 9.57 -12.75
CA PRO A 94 -16.99 9.64 -12.46
C PRO A 94 -17.71 8.30 -12.23
N GLY A 95 -18.47 8.18 -11.13
CA GLY A 95 -19.58 7.21 -11.02
C GLY A 95 -19.75 6.53 -9.66
N ASP A 96 -20.86 5.78 -9.52
CA ASP A 96 -21.31 5.16 -8.26
C ASP A 96 -20.60 3.84 -7.91
N HIS A 97 -19.28 3.84 -8.01
CA HIS A 97 -18.45 2.64 -7.77
C HIS A 97 -17.41 2.82 -6.67
N TRP A 98 -17.46 3.94 -5.95
CA TRP A 98 -16.57 4.22 -4.84
C TRP A 98 -17.13 3.69 -3.52
N SER A 99 -16.21 3.26 -2.65
CA SER A 99 -16.46 2.94 -1.25
C SER A 99 -15.63 3.87 -0.40
N GLU A 100 -16.26 4.46 0.60
CA GLU A 100 -15.68 5.42 1.53
C GLU A 100 -15.51 4.77 2.90
N TYR A 101 -14.30 4.90 3.44
CA TYR A 101 -13.91 4.43 4.76
C TYR A 101 -13.32 5.60 5.54
N ASN A 102 -14.06 6.06 6.54
CA ASN A 102 -13.67 7.12 7.47
C ASN A 102 -13.46 6.47 8.83
N PHE A 103 -12.22 6.09 9.13
CA PHE A 103 -11.86 5.36 10.32
C PHE A 103 -11.75 6.30 11.51
N CYS A 104 -12.74 6.29 12.40
CA CYS A 104 -12.70 7.00 13.67
C CYS A 104 -12.53 6.03 14.83
N THR A 105 -11.96 6.46 15.95
CA THR A 105 -12.00 5.63 17.18
C THR A 105 -13.44 5.51 17.68
N ARG A 106 -13.79 4.36 18.27
CA ARG A 106 -15.11 4.17 18.89
C ARG A 106 -15.40 5.22 19.97
N ILE A 107 -14.40 5.54 20.79
CA ILE A 107 -14.53 6.57 21.84
C ILE A 107 -14.89 7.92 21.23
N PHE A 108 -14.22 8.33 20.15
CA PHE A 108 -14.54 9.59 19.50
C PHE A 108 -15.98 9.59 18.97
N ASP A 109 -16.39 8.55 18.25
CA ASP A 109 -17.74 8.42 17.69
C ASP A 109 -18.84 8.42 18.78
N GLU A 110 -18.60 7.75 19.91
CA GLU A 110 -19.50 7.76 21.06
C GLU A 110 -19.61 9.15 21.70
N THR A 111 -18.48 9.85 21.83
CA THR A 111 -18.40 11.19 22.43
C THR A 111 -19.06 12.24 21.54
N GLU A 112 -18.83 12.17 20.22
CA GLU A 112 -19.49 13.01 19.22
C GLU A 112 -21.01 12.80 19.24
N LYS A 113 -21.49 11.54 19.26
CA LYS A 113 -22.92 11.22 19.39
C LYS A 113 -23.55 11.71 20.68
N ALA A 114 -22.76 11.79 21.76
CA ALA A 114 -23.19 12.35 23.03
C ALA A 114 -23.21 13.90 23.04
N GLY A 115 -22.82 14.55 21.94
CA GLY A 115 -22.72 16.02 21.85
C GLY A 115 -21.59 16.60 22.71
N MET A 116 -20.63 15.77 23.11
CA MET A 116 -19.49 16.19 23.92
C MET A 116 -18.36 16.64 23.00
N ASN A 117 -17.91 17.88 23.17
CA ASN A 117 -16.91 18.49 22.31
C ASN A 117 -15.50 18.11 22.81
N LEU A 118 -14.84 17.16 22.15
CA LEU A 118 -13.42 16.87 22.39
C LEU A 118 -12.59 17.90 21.63
N ALA A 119 -12.22 18.98 22.32
CA ALA A 119 -11.60 20.16 21.72
C ALA A 119 -10.25 19.94 21.01
N GLU A 120 -9.69 18.72 21.01
CA GLU A 120 -8.31 18.46 20.53
C GLU A 120 -8.14 17.14 19.74
N THR A 121 -9.22 16.44 19.38
CA THR A 121 -9.14 15.21 18.59
C THR A 121 -9.89 15.39 17.27
N SER A 122 -9.20 15.30 16.13
CA SER A 122 -9.84 15.29 14.80
C SER A 122 -10.73 14.06 14.58
N GLY A 123 -10.65 13.05 15.46
CA GLY A 123 -11.56 11.92 15.56
C GLY A 123 -11.39 10.86 14.48
N CYS A 124 -11.27 11.30 13.24
CA CYS A 124 -10.90 10.48 12.09
C CYS A 124 -9.38 10.29 12.06
N ILE A 125 -8.97 9.04 11.90
CA ILE A 125 -7.57 8.61 11.81
C ILE A 125 -7.16 8.47 10.36
N ALA A 126 -8.08 8.04 9.50
CA ALA A 126 -7.84 7.90 8.08
C ALA A 126 -9.14 7.99 7.27
N GLU A 127 -9.09 8.72 6.17
CA GLU A 127 -10.16 8.80 5.18
C GLU A 127 -9.67 8.18 3.87
N ILE A 128 -10.36 7.13 3.44
CA ILE A 128 -9.93 6.31 2.31
C ILE A 128 -11.12 6.07 1.38
N ASN A 129 -10.94 6.42 0.12
CA ASN A 129 -11.87 6.11 -0.95
C ASN A 129 -11.30 4.99 -1.82
N VAL A 130 -12.11 4.01 -2.15
CA VAL A 130 -11.69 2.80 -2.87
C VAL A 130 -12.63 2.53 -4.02
N SER A 131 -12.08 2.24 -5.19
CA SER A 131 -12.81 1.76 -6.35
C SER A 131 -12.19 0.46 -6.86
N VAL A 132 -12.90 -0.64 -6.61
CA VAL A 132 -12.50 -1.98 -7.10
C VAL A 132 -12.63 -2.07 -8.61
N LYS A 133 -13.60 -1.35 -9.19
CA LYS A 133 -13.82 -1.26 -10.64
C LYS A 133 -12.57 -0.74 -11.36
N THR A 134 -11.93 0.29 -10.80
CA THR A 134 -10.77 0.96 -11.41
C THR A 134 -9.43 0.47 -10.88
N GLY A 135 -9.44 -0.32 -9.79
CA GLY A 135 -8.21 -0.75 -9.14
C GLY A 135 -7.53 0.39 -8.39
N THR A 136 -8.29 1.34 -7.84
CA THR A 136 -7.74 2.58 -7.27
C THR A 136 -8.13 2.76 -5.82
N MET A 137 -7.17 3.17 -4.99
CA MET A 137 -7.36 3.66 -3.63
C MET A 137 -6.89 5.11 -3.55
N ILE A 138 -7.64 5.96 -2.87
CA ILE A 138 -7.30 7.35 -2.58
C ILE A 138 -7.33 7.52 -1.06
N VAL A 139 -6.20 7.88 -0.49
CA VAL A 139 -6.06 8.23 0.91
C VAL A 139 -6.07 9.76 0.99
N LYS A 140 -7.17 10.32 1.49
CA LYS A 140 -7.38 11.78 1.59
C LYS A 140 -6.77 12.37 2.85
N TYR A 141 -6.82 11.61 3.93
CA TYR A 141 -6.39 12.06 5.25
C TYR A 141 -5.79 10.90 6.04
N GLN A 142 -4.73 11.18 6.80
CA GLN A 142 -4.18 10.28 7.80
C GLN A 142 -3.61 11.08 8.97
N ASP A 143 -4.14 10.85 10.17
CA ASP A 143 -3.57 11.35 11.41
C ASP A 143 -3.46 10.26 12.47
N VAL A 144 -2.28 9.68 12.56
CA VAL A 144 -1.96 8.70 13.59
C VAL A 144 -2.04 9.27 15.01
N LYS A 145 -1.99 10.59 15.21
CA LYS A 145 -2.15 11.19 16.54
C LYS A 145 -3.61 11.20 16.99
N ALA A 146 -4.55 11.23 16.04
CA ALA A 146 -5.98 11.11 16.32
C ALA A 146 -6.37 9.73 16.84
N ASP A 147 -5.50 8.73 16.65
CA ASP A 147 -5.64 7.38 17.20
C ASP A 147 -5.25 7.33 18.69
N TRP A 148 -5.87 8.20 19.48
CA TRP A 148 -5.73 8.26 20.92
C TRP A 148 -6.89 7.50 21.56
N ASP A 149 -6.54 6.38 22.19
CA ASP A 149 -7.41 5.63 23.09
C ASP A 149 -6.50 5.08 24.21
N PRO A 150 -6.56 5.66 25.42
CA PRO A 150 -5.69 5.27 26.53
C PRO A 150 -5.97 3.85 27.05
N ASP A 151 -7.13 3.27 26.74
CA ASP A 151 -7.59 2.00 27.30
C ASP A 151 -7.29 0.79 26.41
N THR A 152 -6.87 0.99 25.14
CA THR A 152 -6.77 -0.12 24.16
C THR A 152 -5.52 -0.17 23.26
N ASP A 153 -4.34 0.28 23.71
CA ASP A 153 -3.12 0.39 22.85
C ASP A 153 -2.73 -0.91 22.07
N ASN A 154 -3.09 -2.09 22.58
CA ASN A 154 -2.79 -3.38 21.92
C ASN A 154 -3.56 -3.64 20.60
N ALA A 155 -4.68 -2.96 20.36
CA ALA A 155 -5.51 -3.15 19.17
C ALA A 155 -5.23 -2.12 18.07
N ARG A 156 -4.22 -1.28 18.24
CA ARG A 156 -3.88 -0.21 17.32
C ARG A 156 -3.35 -0.75 15.99
N LEU A 157 -3.93 -0.26 14.89
CA LEU A 157 -3.50 -0.64 13.54
C LEU A 157 -2.57 0.39 12.93
N TYR A 158 -1.64 -0.07 12.10
CA TYR A 158 -0.84 0.81 11.26
C TYR A 158 -1.71 1.40 10.14
N SER A 159 -1.37 2.60 9.65
CA SER A 159 -2.07 3.20 8.50
C SER A 159 -2.04 2.30 7.26
N SER A 160 -0.96 1.54 7.07
CA SER A 160 -0.83 0.55 5.99
C SER A 160 -1.85 -0.59 6.12
N GLU A 161 -2.20 -0.94 7.35
CA GLU A 161 -3.19 -1.98 7.63
C GLU A 161 -4.61 -1.47 7.42
N LEU A 162 -4.92 -0.25 7.87
CA LEU A 162 -6.23 0.38 7.58
C LEU A 162 -6.47 0.51 6.08
N MET A 163 -5.43 0.89 5.32
CA MET A 163 -5.47 0.89 3.86
C MET A 163 -5.78 -0.49 3.28
N TYR A 164 -5.05 -1.53 3.72
CA TYR A 164 -5.28 -2.89 3.25
C TYR A 164 -6.71 -3.37 3.56
N GLN A 165 -7.18 -3.21 4.79
CA GLN A 165 -8.50 -3.70 5.18
C GLN A 165 -9.62 -2.93 4.47
N ALA A 166 -9.50 -1.61 4.24
CA ALA A 166 -10.44 -0.86 3.40
C ALA A 166 -10.53 -1.44 1.97
N TRP A 167 -9.39 -1.78 1.37
CA TRP A 167 -9.34 -2.43 0.05
C TRP A 167 -9.96 -3.83 0.07
N ARG A 168 -9.55 -4.68 1.01
CA ARG A 168 -10.07 -6.05 1.21
C ARG A 168 -11.58 -6.06 1.37
N ASP A 169 -12.11 -5.17 2.20
CA ASP A 169 -13.54 -5.10 2.49
C ASP A 169 -14.31 -4.58 1.28
N ALA A 170 -13.77 -3.59 0.55
CA ALA A 170 -14.37 -3.11 -0.69
C ALA A 170 -14.41 -4.23 -1.76
N CYS A 171 -13.33 -5.01 -1.88
CA CYS A 171 -13.29 -6.19 -2.75
C CYS A 171 -14.34 -7.23 -2.34
N THR A 172 -14.53 -7.47 -1.05
CA THR A 172 -15.51 -8.43 -0.53
C THR A 172 -16.94 -8.01 -0.86
N VAL A 173 -17.27 -6.73 -0.66
CA VAL A 173 -18.57 -6.15 -1.03
C VAL A 173 -18.77 -6.19 -2.55
N HIS A 174 -17.74 -5.86 -3.33
CA HIS A 174 -17.81 -5.92 -4.79
C HIS A 174 -18.03 -7.34 -5.30
N LEU A 175 -17.34 -8.33 -4.72
CA LEU A 175 -17.50 -9.75 -5.06
C LEU A 175 -18.91 -10.27 -4.75
N THR A 176 -19.51 -9.80 -3.66
CA THR A 176 -20.90 -10.14 -3.31
C THR A 176 -21.89 -9.64 -4.37
N ARG A 177 -21.60 -8.48 -4.99
CA ARG A 177 -22.42 -7.89 -6.07
C ARG A 177 -22.07 -8.45 -7.45
N ASN A 178 -20.84 -8.89 -7.65
CA ASN A 178 -20.29 -9.39 -8.92
C ASN A 178 -19.49 -10.70 -8.68
N PRO A 179 -20.17 -11.86 -8.60
CA PRO A 179 -19.51 -13.13 -8.31
C PRO A 179 -18.43 -13.48 -9.35
N GLY A 180 -17.25 -13.90 -8.89
CA GLY A 180 -16.09 -14.18 -9.75
C GLY A 180 -14.80 -14.41 -8.96
N GLU A 181 -13.65 -14.15 -9.58
CA GLU A 181 -12.34 -14.28 -8.92
C GLU A 181 -12.10 -13.20 -7.85
N SER A 182 -11.14 -13.46 -6.95
CA SER A 182 -10.73 -12.47 -5.94
C SER A 182 -10.24 -11.19 -6.59
N HIS A 183 -10.84 -10.07 -6.20
CA HIS A 183 -10.49 -8.75 -6.72
C HIS A 183 -9.34 -8.09 -5.97
N VAL A 184 -8.83 -8.70 -4.90
CA VAL A 184 -7.80 -8.11 -4.03
C VAL A 184 -6.50 -7.81 -4.80
N ARG A 185 -6.14 -8.63 -5.78
CA ARG A 185 -4.97 -8.39 -6.64
C ARG A 185 -5.19 -7.35 -7.73
N LYS A 186 -6.39 -6.81 -7.91
CA LYS A 186 -6.68 -5.79 -8.94
C LYS A 186 -6.26 -4.38 -8.54
N LEU A 187 -5.75 -4.17 -7.32
CA LEU A 187 -5.21 -2.87 -6.91
C LEU A 187 -4.04 -2.49 -7.83
N LYS A 188 -4.23 -1.39 -8.56
CA LYS A 188 -3.30 -0.83 -9.54
C LYS A 188 -2.72 0.50 -9.06
N TYR A 189 -3.54 1.35 -8.43
CA TYR A 189 -3.11 2.67 -7.99
C TYR A 189 -3.42 2.91 -6.52
N VAL A 190 -2.46 3.48 -5.80
CA VAL A 190 -2.68 4.11 -4.49
C VAL A 190 -2.33 5.58 -4.62
N ILE A 191 -3.29 6.45 -4.34
CA ILE A 191 -3.14 7.90 -4.39
C ILE A 191 -3.11 8.37 -2.94
N ILE A 192 -2.06 9.10 -2.57
CA ILE A 192 -1.99 9.80 -1.29
C ILE A 192 -2.12 11.28 -1.61
N ASP A 193 -3.27 11.83 -1.24
CA ASP A 193 -3.65 13.21 -1.52
C ASP A 193 -3.40 14.12 -0.30
N ASN A 194 -3.53 15.43 -0.50
CA ASN A 194 -3.45 16.47 0.51
C ASN A 194 -2.26 16.31 1.48
N ILE A 195 -1.08 16.03 0.92
CA ILE A 195 0.12 15.80 1.72
C ILE A 195 0.60 17.13 2.27
N ILE A 196 0.30 17.35 3.55
CA ILE A 196 0.79 18.49 4.34
C ILE A 196 1.98 18.14 5.24
N ASN A 197 2.35 16.86 5.32
CA ASN A 197 3.52 16.42 6.08
C ASN A 197 4.77 17.09 5.49
N GLN A 198 5.46 17.85 6.34
CA GLN A 198 6.56 18.69 5.88
C GLN A 198 7.70 17.87 5.28
N GLY A 199 8.02 16.71 5.85
CA GLY A 199 9.08 15.83 5.36
C GLY A 199 8.81 15.27 3.97
N THR A 200 7.58 14.82 3.71
CA THR A 200 7.17 14.35 2.38
C THR A 200 7.16 15.48 1.36
N LEU A 201 6.55 16.63 1.69
CA LEU A 201 6.54 17.82 0.81
C LEU A 201 7.95 18.26 0.42
N TRP A 202 8.84 18.28 1.40
CA TRP A 202 10.23 18.64 1.21
C TRP A 202 10.97 17.65 0.33
N THR A 203 10.73 16.35 0.55
CA THR A 203 11.28 15.32 -0.34
C THR A 203 10.77 15.47 -1.77
N ILE A 204 9.46 15.72 -1.97
CA ILE A 204 8.90 15.99 -3.29
C ILE A 204 9.61 17.19 -3.96
N GLN A 205 9.79 18.29 -3.22
CA GLN A 205 10.49 19.47 -3.72
C GLN A 205 11.94 19.15 -4.10
N ASP A 206 12.69 18.45 -3.25
CA ASP A 206 14.10 18.12 -3.50
C ASP A 206 14.25 17.25 -4.76
N VAL A 207 13.31 16.32 -4.94
CA VAL A 207 13.21 15.43 -6.09
C VAL A 207 12.79 16.17 -7.38
N LEU A 208 11.96 17.20 -7.29
CA LEU A 208 11.62 18.04 -8.46
C LEU A 208 12.81 18.94 -8.85
N VAL A 209 13.53 19.47 -7.86
CA VAL A 209 14.72 20.31 -8.08
C VAL A 209 15.85 19.51 -8.70
N SER A 210 16.06 18.25 -8.30
CA SER A 210 17.10 17.38 -8.90
C SER A 210 16.87 17.13 -10.40
N GLN A 211 15.69 17.45 -10.91
CA GLN A 211 15.27 17.25 -12.29
C GLN A 211 15.22 18.56 -13.07
N GLY A 212 15.83 19.61 -12.52
CA GLY A 212 15.98 20.90 -13.17
C GLY A 212 14.79 21.85 -12.98
N ILE A 213 13.80 21.48 -12.16
CA ILE A 213 12.68 22.38 -11.86
C ILE A 213 13.15 23.43 -10.84
N SER A 214 13.13 24.70 -11.26
CA SER A 214 13.57 25.79 -10.39
C SER A 214 12.73 25.88 -9.10
N PRO A 215 13.36 26.02 -7.92
CA PRO A 215 12.66 26.28 -6.66
C PRO A 215 11.72 27.50 -6.74
N VAL A 216 12.12 28.52 -7.50
CA VAL A 216 11.31 29.73 -7.70
C VAL A 216 10.01 29.41 -8.45
N SER A 217 10.06 28.53 -9.44
CA SER A 217 8.86 28.08 -10.17
C SER A 217 7.90 27.33 -9.26
N LEU A 218 8.42 26.46 -8.38
CA LEU A 218 7.63 25.73 -7.40
C LEU A 218 6.96 26.68 -6.39
N LEU A 219 7.69 27.68 -5.89
CA LEU A 219 7.18 28.71 -4.98
C LEU A 219 6.23 29.71 -5.66
N ALA A 220 6.33 29.89 -6.98
CA ALA A 220 5.39 30.66 -7.77
C ALA A 220 4.09 29.91 -8.08
N GLY A 221 3.98 28.66 -7.60
CA GLY A 221 2.79 27.85 -7.76
C GLY A 221 2.63 27.17 -9.11
N LYS A 222 3.72 27.03 -9.86
CA LYS A 222 3.67 26.23 -11.07
C LYS A 222 3.52 24.75 -10.69
N LYS A 223 2.39 24.18 -11.10
CA LYS A 223 2.10 22.74 -10.99
C LYS A 223 3.21 21.98 -11.71
N ALA A 224 3.84 21.05 -11.00
CA ALA A 224 4.91 20.22 -11.53
C ALA A 224 4.58 18.76 -11.26
N LYS A 225 4.63 17.94 -12.31
CA LYS A 225 4.58 16.47 -12.24
C LYS A 225 5.94 15.92 -12.59
N ILE A 226 6.38 14.93 -11.83
CA ILE A 226 7.45 14.05 -12.26
C ILE A 226 7.09 12.61 -11.99
N SER A 227 7.72 11.69 -12.71
CA SER A 227 7.56 10.28 -12.45
C SER A 227 8.88 9.53 -12.42
N TYR A 228 8.93 8.52 -11.56
CA TYR A 228 10.07 7.62 -11.38
C TYR A 228 9.60 6.19 -11.44
N SER A 229 10.29 5.35 -12.20
CA SER A 229 9.97 3.94 -12.33
C SER A 229 11.15 3.05 -11.97
N ILE A 230 10.87 1.84 -11.52
CA ILE A 230 11.86 0.76 -11.50
C ILE A 230 12.22 0.43 -12.95
N THR A 231 13.52 0.45 -13.27
CA THR A 231 13.97 0.01 -14.61
C THR A 231 14.12 -1.50 -14.62
N SER A 232 13.40 -2.15 -15.55
CA SER A 232 13.45 -3.59 -15.77
C SER A 232 14.78 -3.98 -16.42
N GLY A 233 15.60 -4.74 -15.71
CA GLY A 233 16.87 -5.30 -16.14
C GLY A 233 17.47 -6.16 -15.03
N ASP A 234 18.56 -6.89 -15.29
CA ASP A 234 19.14 -7.88 -14.35
C ASP A 234 19.49 -7.32 -12.96
N ASN A 235 19.54 -5.99 -12.79
CA ASN A 235 19.86 -5.32 -11.53
C ASN A 235 18.72 -4.52 -10.88
N ASN A 236 17.49 -4.51 -11.43
CA ASN A 236 16.33 -3.75 -10.91
C ASN A 236 16.71 -2.39 -10.27
N ILE A 237 17.35 -1.52 -11.07
CA ILE A 237 17.95 -0.29 -10.54
C ILE A 237 16.83 0.75 -10.35
N CYS A 238 16.55 1.07 -9.09
CA CYS A 238 15.69 2.19 -8.70
C CYS A 238 16.56 3.43 -8.46
N SER A 239 16.12 4.60 -8.93
CA SER A 239 16.81 5.87 -8.67
C SER A 239 16.80 6.24 -7.18
N ASP A 240 17.73 7.10 -6.76
CA ASP A 240 17.77 7.61 -5.39
C ASP A 240 16.49 8.39 -5.06
N GLU A 241 15.94 9.15 -6.01
CA GLU A 241 14.68 9.88 -5.87
C GLU A 241 13.50 8.97 -5.60
N PHE A 242 13.39 7.86 -6.36
CA PHE A 242 12.35 6.86 -6.16
C PHE A 242 12.41 6.30 -4.73
N LYS A 243 13.61 5.92 -4.29
CA LYS A 243 13.86 5.41 -2.93
C LYS A 243 13.55 6.45 -1.86
N MET A 244 13.97 7.71 -2.06
CA MET A 244 13.69 8.79 -1.12
C MET A 244 12.18 9.02 -0.95
N LEU A 245 11.41 9.04 -2.04
CA LEU A 245 9.94 9.15 -1.98
C LEU A 245 9.32 7.99 -1.19
N LEU A 246 9.78 6.76 -1.40
CA LEU A 246 9.33 5.60 -0.61
C LEU A 246 9.79 5.63 0.85
N GLY A 247 10.87 6.34 1.17
CA GLY A 247 11.34 6.55 2.53
C GLY A 247 10.49 7.54 3.34
N THR A 248 9.65 8.33 2.68
CA THR A 248 8.74 9.27 3.37
C THR A 248 7.69 8.54 4.20
N ALA A 249 7.02 9.25 5.12
CA ALA A 249 5.95 8.67 5.92
C ALA A 249 4.77 8.18 5.05
N ASN A 250 4.46 8.89 3.97
CA ASN A 250 3.40 8.53 3.03
C ASN A 250 3.84 7.36 2.13
N GLY A 251 5.04 7.42 1.54
CA GLY A 251 5.54 6.37 0.65
C GLY A 251 5.76 5.03 1.35
N ARG A 252 6.34 5.02 2.55
CA ARG A 252 6.64 3.78 3.28
C ARG A 252 5.38 3.00 3.63
N THR A 253 4.27 3.71 3.82
CA THR A 253 2.98 3.12 4.21
C THR A 253 2.44 2.24 3.08
N VAL A 254 2.58 2.69 1.82
CA VAL A 254 2.20 1.89 0.64
C VAL A 254 3.08 0.65 0.51
N VAL A 255 4.41 0.80 0.63
CA VAL A 255 5.33 -0.34 0.51
C VAL A 255 5.12 -1.35 1.62
N ARG A 256 4.86 -0.88 2.85
CA ARG A 256 4.57 -1.74 3.98
C ARG A 256 3.26 -2.52 3.79
N MET A 257 2.22 -1.87 3.26
CA MET A 257 0.97 -2.56 2.91
C MET A 257 1.24 -3.73 1.95
N CYS A 258 2.06 -3.50 0.92
CA CYS A 258 2.46 -4.54 -0.03
C CYS A 258 3.32 -5.65 0.60
N ALA A 259 4.21 -5.31 1.53
CA ALA A 259 5.08 -6.27 2.21
C ALA A 259 4.33 -7.13 3.23
N ASP A 260 3.52 -6.51 4.07
CA ASP A 260 2.75 -7.16 5.12
C ASP A 260 1.68 -8.10 4.52
N HIS A 261 1.20 -7.81 3.30
CA HIS A 261 0.16 -8.59 2.59
C HIS A 261 0.65 -9.19 1.27
N ALA A 262 1.90 -9.68 1.25
CA ALA A 262 2.55 -10.19 0.04
C ALA A 262 1.87 -11.44 -0.57
N GLN A 263 1.17 -12.25 0.23
CA GLN A 263 0.45 -13.44 -0.25
C GLN A 263 -0.85 -13.04 -0.96
N THR A 264 -1.65 -12.17 -0.33
CA THR A 264 -2.95 -11.76 -0.87
C THR A 264 -2.84 -10.68 -1.95
N LEU A 265 -2.05 -9.62 -1.74
CA LEU A 265 -1.84 -8.57 -2.74
C LEU A 265 -0.88 -9.03 -3.85
N GLY A 266 0.27 -9.59 -3.49
CA GLY A 266 1.31 -9.95 -4.46
C GLY A 266 1.83 -8.77 -5.29
N LYS A 267 1.89 -7.57 -4.69
CA LYS A 267 2.23 -6.32 -5.38
C LYS A 267 3.56 -5.73 -4.93
N GLN A 268 4.17 -4.95 -5.82
CA GLN A 268 5.22 -3.98 -5.50
C GLN A 268 4.95 -2.64 -6.19
N VAL A 269 5.58 -1.56 -5.71
CA VAL A 269 5.50 -0.25 -6.37
C VAL A 269 6.39 -0.26 -7.62
N LYS A 270 5.79 -0.01 -8.77
CA LYS A 270 6.48 0.08 -10.06
C LYS A 270 6.90 1.51 -10.40
N LYS A 271 5.97 2.45 -10.24
CA LYS A 271 6.15 3.86 -10.62
C LYS A 271 5.53 4.78 -9.58
N ILE A 272 6.19 5.91 -9.32
CA ILE A 272 5.69 6.97 -8.44
C ILE A 272 5.56 8.22 -9.28
N TYR A 273 4.40 8.85 -9.22
CA TYR A 273 4.16 10.18 -9.75
C TYR A 273 4.04 11.15 -8.59
N ALA A 274 4.73 12.28 -8.66
CA ALA A 274 4.76 13.26 -7.58
C ALA A 274 4.30 14.62 -8.09
N TRP A 275 3.36 15.23 -7.37
CA TRP A 275 2.89 16.58 -7.59
C TRP A 275 3.26 17.47 -6.42
N TYR A 276 3.68 18.68 -6.75
CA TYR A 276 3.83 19.76 -5.80
C TYR A 276 2.88 20.89 -6.16
N HIS A 277 1.95 21.22 -5.25
CA HIS A 277 1.00 22.30 -5.44
C HIS A 277 1.27 23.44 -4.44
N TYR A 278 1.44 24.63 -4.99
CA TYR A 278 1.61 25.90 -4.27
C TYR A 278 0.81 26.94 -5.11
N PRO A 279 0.25 28.04 -4.59
CA PRO A 279 0.43 28.62 -3.25
C PRO A 279 -0.75 28.48 -2.27
N GLN A 280 -1.96 28.06 -2.67
CA GLN A 280 -3.14 28.24 -1.81
C GLN A 280 -3.23 27.23 -0.67
N GLU A 281 -2.85 25.96 -0.88
CA GLU A 281 -3.03 24.90 0.15
C GLU A 281 -1.73 24.31 0.71
N ARG A 282 -0.57 24.62 0.11
CA ARG A 282 0.73 24.02 0.48
C ARG A 282 0.69 22.49 0.56
N ALA A 283 -0.02 21.84 -0.36
CA ALA A 283 -0.21 20.41 -0.38
C ALA A 283 0.57 19.75 -1.53
N GLY A 284 0.97 18.50 -1.33
CA GLY A 284 1.53 17.64 -2.35
C GLY A 284 0.63 16.43 -2.58
N ALA A 285 0.89 15.70 -3.66
CA ALA A 285 0.24 14.42 -3.89
C ALA A 285 1.24 13.41 -4.44
N LEU A 286 1.04 12.13 -4.09
CA LEU A 286 1.80 11.01 -4.60
C LEU A 286 0.85 9.96 -5.17
N VAL A 287 1.08 9.52 -6.40
CA VAL A 287 0.40 8.38 -7.00
C VAL A 287 1.39 7.24 -7.17
N PHE A 288 1.07 6.10 -6.57
CA PHE A 288 1.85 4.87 -6.64
C PHE A 288 1.17 3.91 -7.61
N GLU A 289 1.80 3.63 -8.74
CA GLU A 289 1.42 2.56 -9.66
C GLU A 289 2.03 1.26 -9.17
N LEU A 290 1.19 0.25 -8.92
CA LEU A 290 1.56 -1.07 -8.44
C LEU A 290 1.59 -2.07 -9.59
N GLU A 291 2.53 -3.00 -9.53
CA GLU A 291 2.60 -4.14 -10.44
C GLU A 291 2.49 -5.47 -9.69
N GLU A 292 2.01 -6.48 -10.40
CA GLU A 292 1.95 -7.85 -9.88
C GLU A 292 3.33 -8.51 -9.96
N VAL A 293 3.69 -9.22 -8.89
CA VAL A 293 4.91 -10.01 -8.82
C VAL A 293 4.51 -11.46 -8.68
N GLU A 294 4.78 -12.23 -9.73
CA GLU A 294 4.52 -13.67 -9.74
C GLU A 294 5.28 -14.38 -8.61
N PRO A 295 4.68 -15.41 -7.98
CA PRO A 295 5.40 -16.23 -7.01
C PRO A 295 6.64 -16.86 -7.66
N PRO A 296 7.76 -17.00 -6.93
CA PRO A 296 8.90 -17.75 -7.44
C PRO A 296 8.46 -19.16 -7.85
N ALA A 297 8.90 -19.59 -9.03
CA ALA A 297 8.56 -20.91 -9.55
C ALA A 297 9.00 -21.99 -8.54
N ARG A 298 8.06 -22.83 -8.08
CA ARG A 298 8.39 -23.97 -7.22
C ARG A 298 9.37 -24.87 -7.97
N GLN A 299 10.61 -24.95 -7.49
CA GLN A 299 11.55 -25.96 -7.98
C GLN A 299 11.02 -27.33 -7.56
N SER A 300 10.43 -28.07 -8.49
CA SER A 300 10.00 -29.45 -8.30
C SER A 300 11.20 -30.40 -8.27
N ASN A 301 12.09 -30.24 -7.29
CA ASN A 301 13.16 -31.20 -7.03
C ASN A 301 12.61 -32.38 -6.21
N LEU A 302 11.62 -33.07 -6.75
CA LEU A 302 11.34 -34.45 -6.35
C LEU A 302 12.07 -35.35 -7.34
N PRO A 303 13.10 -36.11 -6.92
CA PRO A 303 13.69 -37.10 -7.80
C PRO A 303 12.61 -38.09 -8.20
N LYS A 304 12.35 -38.19 -9.51
CA LYS A 304 11.60 -39.31 -10.08
C LYS A 304 12.34 -40.58 -9.70
N GLU A 305 11.85 -41.30 -8.68
CA GLU A 305 12.29 -42.65 -8.39
C GLU A 305 12.14 -43.47 -9.68
N LYS A 306 13.28 -43.81 -10.26
CA LYS A 306 13.36 -44.83 -11.30
C LYS A 306 12.91 -46.13 -10.64
N GLN A 307 11.68 -46.57 -10.94
CA GLN A 307 11.31 -47.97 -10.74
C GLN A 307 12.28 -48.84 -11.56
N SER A 308 13.31 -49.37 -10.89
CA SER A 308 14.22 -50.33 -11.51
C SER A 308 13.53 -51.69 -11.61
N LYS A 309 13.32 -52.11 -12.85
CA LYS A 309 13.06 -53.51 -13.21
C LYS A 309 14.23 -54.40 -12.77
N SER A 310 14.05 -55.15 -11.69
CA SER A 310 14.54 -56.53 -11.48
C SER A 310 14.21 -56.88 -10.03
N GLU A 311 13.29 -57.79 -9.76
CA GLU A 311 13.67 -59.17 -9.51
C GLU A 311 12.59 -60.14 -10.00
N LYS A 312 12.93 -60.89 -11.04
CA LYS A 312 12.40 -62.23 -11.27
C LYS A 312 13.18 -63.17 -10.36
N VAL A 313 12.55 -63.73 -9.33
CA VAL A 313 12.91 -65.06 -8.84
C VAL A 313 11.70 -65.98 -9.02
N LYS A 314 11.99 -67.09 -9.68
CA LYS A 314 11.08 -68.09 -10.21
C LYS A 314 10.56 -69.03 -9.12
N SER A 315 9.28 -69.35 -9.23
CA SER A 315 8.64 -70.67 -9.09
C SER A 315 9.07 -71.63 -7.97
N PHE A 316 8.12 -71.99 -7.12
CA PHE A 316 7.78 -73.39 -6.86
C PHE A 316 6.27 -73.52 -6.76
N GLY A 317 5.67 -74.32 -7.64
CA GLY A 317 4.25 -74.63 -7.61
C GLY A 317 3.95 -75.78 -6.66
N LYS A 318 2.71 -75.82 -6.14
CA LYS A 318 1.77 -76.93 -6.31
C LYS A 318 0.44 -76.62 -5.61
N SER A 319 -0.61 -76.82 -6.39
CA SER A 319 -2.00 -77.17 -6.06
C SER A 319 -2.22 -77.82 -4.68
N VAL A 320 -3.34 -77.52 -4.01
CA VAL A 320 -4.49 -78.43 -3.83
C VAL A 320 -5.54 -77.82 -2.89
N MET A 321 -6.81 -77.98 -3.28
CA MET A 321 -8.04 -77.77 -2.50
C MET A 321 -8.01 -78.35 -1.08
N GLY A 322 -8.75 -77.74 -0.14
CA GLY A 322 -9.19 -78.45 1.06
C GLY A 322 -9.81 -77.57 2.13
N SER A 323 -11.13 -77.67 2.28
CA SER A 323 -11.91 -77.22 3.44
C SER A 323 -11.32 -77.71 4.77
N ILE A 324 -11.56 -77.00 5.88
CA ILE A 324 -12.18 -77.54 7.12
C ILE A 324 -12.45 -76.40 8.12
N THR A 325 -13.74 -76.18 8.33
CA THR A 325 -14.49 -76.01 9.57
C THR A 325 -13.78 -75.57 10.86
N LYS A 326 -14.29 -74.46 11.43
CA LYS A 326 -14.14 -74.02 12.82
C LYS A 326 -14.65 -75.07 13.82
N ARG A 327 -13.83 -75.40 14.82
CA ARG A 327 -14.25 -75.63 16.23
C ARG A 327 -13.08 -75.24 17.14
N LEU A 328 -13.28 -74.20 17.94
CA LEU A 328 -13.30 -74.24 19.41
C LEU A 328 -13.98 -72.98 19.92
#